data_AF-D0N5C1-F1
#
_entry.id   AF-D0N5C1-F1
#
_cell.length_a   1.000
_cell.length_b   1.000
_cell.length_c   1.000
_cell.angle_alpha   90.00
_cell.angle_beta   90.00
_cell.angle_gamma   90.00
#
_symmetry.space_group_name_H-M   'P 1'
#
loop_
_entity.id
_entity.type
_entity.pdbx_description
1 polymer ?
#
loop_
_entity_poly.entity_id
_entity_poly.type
_entity_poly.pdbx_seq_one_letter_code
_entity_poly.pdbx_strand_id
1 'polypeptide(L)'
;MGRAIEVVTPPTPVVVEEPPPSPVEGPPGPRTLISLEQLEQVHAAESAAERAQQLQSALGVQHYPVNPRTCVWVDFCFGVLNFARDDARLTPQKTLALLTLAHVVYTFATDPAIDRDLSVSKISEPVPPYPQESTQSQEDVVPALLDSYPSVETVYEHFREKIRQASVARIVTYFTSTFFRHVRAYQYLNRVQRPSVMRECPLSTETPLPPPSLADATLQPE
;
A
#
# COMPACT_ATOMS: atom_id res chain seq x y z
N MET A 1 22.38 62.40 55.63
CA MET A 1 21.62 62.32 54.38
C MET A 1 22.60 62.04 53.25
N GLY A 2 22.69 60.80 52.79
CA GLY A 2 23.58 60.40 51.69
C GLY A 2 22.83 59.41 50.80
N ARG A 3 22.63 59.78 49.53
CA ARG A 3 21.82 59.05 48.55
C ARG A 3 22.56 57.79 48.07
N ALA A 4 21.84 56.67 48.01
CA ALA A 4 22.28 55.44 47.36
C ALA A 4 22.32 55.65 45.84
N ILE A 5 23.43 55.24 45.21
CA ILE A 5 23.62 55.25 43.76
C ILE A 5 23.35 53.83 43.27
N GLU A 6 22.31 53.71 42.45
CA GLU A 6 21.86 52.49 41.79
C GLU A 6 22.80 52.16 40.64
N VAL A 7 23.47 51.00 40.71
CA VAL A 7 24.39 50.51 39.68
C VAL A 7 23.57 49.71 38.67
N VAL A 8 23.31 50.31 37.51
CA VAL A 8 22.67 49.67 36.36
C VAL A 8 23.69 48.77 35.67
N THR A 9 23.52 47.45 35.79
CA THR A 9 24.20 46.46 34.96
C THR A 9 23.56 46.39 33.57
N PRO A 10 24.34 46.34 32.47
CA PRO A 10 23.81 46.17 31.12
C PRO A 10 23.32 44.72 30.90
N PRO A 11 22.26 44.52 30.09
CA PRO A 11 21.74 43.19 29.81
C PRO A 11 22.69 42.39 28.91
N THR A 12 22.91 41.15 29.30
CA THR A 12 23.64 40.12 28.56
C THR A 12 22.94 39.84 27.22
N PRO A 13 23.66 39.78 26.08
CA PRO A 13 23.03 39.45 24.81
C PRO A 13 22.55 38.00 24.84
N VAL A 14 21.24 37.83 24.66
CA VAL A 14 20.59 36.53 24.42
C VAL A 14 21.09 36.02 23.07
N VAL A 15 21.98 35.04 23.10
CA VAL A 15 22.31 34.23 21.92
C VAL A 15 21.05 33.43 21.60
N VAL A 16 20.32 33.87 20.58
CA VAL A 16 19.24 33.10 19.96
C VAL A 16 19.91 31.92 19.29
N GLU A 17 19.84 30.76 19.94
CA GLU A 17 20.20 29.48 19.34
C GLU A 17 19.22 29.21 18.21
N GLU A 18 19.72 29.36 16.98
CA GLU A 18 19.00 29.07 15.75
C GLU A 18 18.53 27.60 15.80
N PRO A 19 17.21 27.32 15.68
CA PRO A 19 16.73 25.94 15.68
C PRO A 19 17.41 25.18 14.53
N PRO A 20 17.87 23.94 14.76
CA PRO A 20 18.58 23.18 13.74
C PRO A 20 17.70 23.07 12.48
N PRO A 21 18.29 23.23 11.27
CA PRO A 21 17.53 23.15 10.05
C PRO A 21 16.80 21.81 9.99
N SER A 22 15.49 21.88 9.77
CA SER A 22 14.61 20.73 9.60
C SER A 22 15.27 19.70 8.68
N PRO A 23 15.19 18.40 9.01
CA PRO A 23 15.73 17.36 8.15
C PRO A 23 15.15 17.55 6.76
N VAL A 24 16.01 17.80 5.78
CA VAL A 24 15.64 17.84 4.37
C VAL A 24 15.00 16.49 4.07
N GLU A 25 13.67 16.46 3.94
CA GLU A 25 12.95 15.30 3.42
C GLU A 25 13.58 14.96 2.08
N GLY A 26 14.33 13.85 2.06
CA GLY A 26 14.88 13.31 0.84
C GLY A 26 13.74 13.07 -0.17
N PRO A 27 14.06 13.00 -1.47
CA PRO A 27 13.06 12.76 -2.50
C PRO A 27 12.18 11.56 -2.11
N PRO A 28 10.85 11.64 -2.28
CA PRO A 28 9.93 10.61 -1.80
C PRO A 28 10.35 9.28 -2.39
N GLY A 29 10.82 8.38 -1.52
CA GLY A 29 11.19 7.03 -1.90
C GLY A 29 10.00 6.32 -2.57
N PRO A 30 10.25 5.25 -3.35
CA PRO A 30 9.17 4.47 -3.92
C PRO A 30 8.21 4.04 -2.82
N ARG A 31 6.92 4.35 -2.97
CA ARG A 31 5.89 4.02 -1.99
C ARG A 31 5.79 2.50 -1.87
N THR A 32 6.39 1.94 -0.82
CA THR A 32 6.29 0.51 -0.52
C THR A 32 4.99 0.23 0.22
N LEU A 33 4.46 -0.98 0.06
CA LEU A 33 3.21 -1.39 0.71
C LEU A 33 3.31 -1.39 2.25
N ILE A 34 4.47 -1.76 2.77
CA ILE A 34 4.82 -1.74 4.19
C ILE A 34 6.21 -1.10 4.36
N SER A 35 6.53 -0.61 5.55
CA SER A 35 7.85 -0.05 5.87
C SER A 35 8.90 -1.16 6.01
N LEU A 36 10.18 -0.77 5.95
CA LEU A 36 11.29 -1.69 6.18
C LEU A 36 11.26 -2.26 7.60
N GLU A 37 11.00 -1.41 8.60
CA GLU A 37 10.87 -1.81 10.01
C GLU A 37 9.75 -2.83 10.20
N GLN A 38 8.60 -2.63 9.54
CA GLN A 38 7.49 -3.59 9.57
C GLN A 38 7.87 -4.93 8.94
N LEU A 39 8.62 -4.93 7.83
CA LEU A 39 9.11 -6.17 7.22
C LEU A 39 10.07 -6.91 8.17
N GLU A 40 10.94 -6.18 8.86
CA GLU A 40 11.87 -6.76 9.84
C GLU A 40 11.12 -7.37 11.03
N GLN A 41 10.08 -6.71 11.54
CA GLN A 41 9.20 -7.27 12.58
C GLN A 41 8.51 -8.55 12.12
N VAL A 42 8.00 -8.56 10.89
CA VAL A 42 7.41 -9.77 10.28
C VAL A 42 8.46 -10.88 10.12
N HIS A 43 9.72 -10.56 9.89
CA HIS A 43 10.79 -11.56 9.79
C HIS A 43 11.28 -12.07 11.15
N ALA A 44 11.26 -11.21 12.16
CA ALA A 44 11.70 -11.51 13.52
C ALA A 44 10.74 -12.45 14.27
N ALA A 45 9.45 -12.48 13.90
CA ALA A 45 8.48 -13.38 14.50
C ALA A 45 8.84 -14.87 14.30
N GLU A 46 8.74 -15.64 15.38
CA GLU A 46 9.21 -17.03 15.47
C GLU A 46 8.21 -18.02 14.89
N SER A 47 6.91 -17.73 15.01
CA SER A 47 5.84 -18.59 14.51
C SER A 47 5.17 -18.04 13.25
N ALA A 48 4.61 -18.94 12.43
CA ALA A 48 3.84 -18.52 11.24
C ALA A 48 2.58 -17.70 11.62
N ALA A 49 1.97 -18.00 12.76
CA ALA A 49 0.79 -17.28 13.26
C ALA A 49 1.13 -15.84 13.64
N GLU A 50 2.23 -15.63 14.37
CA GLU A 50 2.72 -14.29 14.70
C GLU A 50 3.12 -13.51 13.45
N ARG A 51 3.81 -14.16 12.49
CA ARG A 51 4.16 -13.50 11.22
C ARG A 51 2.92 -13.03 10.46
N ALA A 52 1.87 -13.85 10.42
CA ALA A 52 0.60 -13.47 9.80
C ALA A 52 -0.07 -12.31 10.55
N GLN A 53 -0.04 -12.31 11.88
CA GLN A 53 -0.59 -11.22 12.69
C GLN A 53 0.18 -9.90 12.48
N GLN A 54 1.51 -9.93 12.51
CA GLN A 54 2.35 -8.77 12.24
C GLN A 54 2.11 -8.21 10.83
N LEU A 55 1.96 -9.09 9.84
CA LEU A 55 1.63 -8.68 8.48
C LEU A 55 0.24 -8.01 8.41
N GLN A 56 -0.76 -8.55 9.09
CA GLN A 56 -2.09 -7.93 9.15
C GLN A 56 -2.04 -6.52 9.76
N SER A 57 -1.30 -6.36 10.86
CA SER A 57 -1.08 -5.06 11.49
C SER A 57 -0.34 -4.09 10.56
N ALA A 58 0.71 -4.55 9.86
CA ALA A 58 1.46 -3.73 8.92
C ALA A 58 0.61 -3.29 7.71
N LEU A 59 -0.29 -4.15 7.24
CA LEU A 59 -1.23 -3.84 6.16
C LEU A 59 -2.45 -3.03 6.61
N GLY A 60 -2.60 -2.74 7.91
CA GLY A 60 -3.74 -2.01 8.46
C GLY A 60 -5.06 -2.79 8.40
N VAL A 61 -5.02 -4.13 8.35
CA VAL A 61 -6.20 -4.99 8.23
C VAL A 61 -6.74 -5.35 9.61
N GLN A 62 -7.94 -4.86 9.95
CA GLN A 62 -8.59 -5.16 11.24
C GLN A 62 -9.62 -6.32 11.18
N HIS A 63 -9.97 -6.79 9.97
CA HIS A 63 -11.08 -7.74 9.76
C HIS A 63 -10.70 -8.97 8.94
N TYR A 64 -9.48 -9.50 9.15
CA TYR A 64 -8.96 -10.64 8.41
C TYR A 64 -9.92 -11.85 8.34
N PRO A 65 -10.52 -12.36 9.44
CA PRO A 65 -11.41 -13.52 9.35
C PRO A 65 -12.82 -13.18 8.87
N VAL A 66 -13.23 -11.91 8.92
CA VAL A 66 -14.61 -11.49 8.62
C VAL A 66 -14.79 -11.16 7.14
N ASN A 67 -13.77 -10.55 6.53
CA ASN A 67 -13.81 -10.19 5.12
C ASN A 67 -13.02 -11.21 4.27
N PRO A 68 -13.70 -12.09 3.52
CA PRO A 68 -13.05 -13.12 2.72
C PRO A 68 -12.14 -12.54 1.62
N ARG A 69 -12.46 -11.34 1.08
CA ARG A 69 -11.61 -10.69 0.08
C ARG A 69 -10.30 -10.24 0.69
N THR A 70 -10.37 -9.65 1.88
CA THR A 70 -9.18 -9.22 2.63
C THR A 70 -8.36 -10.42 3.09
N CYS A 71 -9.01 -11.51 3.49
CA CYS A 71 -8.34 -12.78 3.83
C CYS A 71 -7.49 -13.29 2.65
N VAL A 72 -8.08 -13.44 1.46
CA VAL A 72 -7.36 -13.90 0.25
C VAL A 72 -6.19 -12.98 -0.11
N TRP A 73 -6.37 -11.66 0.04
CA TRP A 73 -5.30 -10.70 -0.23
C TRP A 73 -4.14 -10.80 0.76
N VAL A 74 -4.42 -10.89 2.06
CA VAL A 74 -3.40 -11.07 3.10
C VAL A 74 -2.66 -12.40 2.92
N ASP A 75 -3.37 -13.48 2.61
CA ASP A 75 -2.77 -14.79 2.35
C ASP A 75 -1.83 -14.75 1.13
N PHE A 76 -2.22 -14.03 0.08
CA PHE A 76 -1.38 -13.81 -1.09
C PHE A 76 -0.09 -13.07 -0.71
N CYS A 77 -0.20 -11.95 0.02
CA CYS A 77 0.95 -11.18 0.51
C CYS A 77 1.85 -12.02 1.41
N PHE A 78 1.26 -12.82 2.31
CA PHE A 78 2.00 -13.72 3.20
C PHE A 78 2.78 -14.78 2.42
N GLY A 79 2.15 -15.38 1.40
CA GLY A 79 2.82 -16.31 0.48
C GLY A 79 4.01 -15.67 -0.24
N VAL A 80 3.83 -14.45 -0.77
CA VAL A 80 4.91 -13.71 -1.45
C VAL A 80 6.08 -13.45 -0.51
N LEU A 81 5.83 -13.07 0.74
CA LEU A 81 6.87 -12.85 1.74
C LEU A 81 7.62 -14.14 2.10
N ASN A 82 6.90 -15.24 2.31
CA ASN A 82 7.53 -16.55 2.56
C ASN A 82 8.38 -16.99 1.38
N PHE A 83 7.89 -16.86 0.15
CA PHE A 83 8.66 -17.16 -1.05
C PHE A 83 9.91 -16.27 -1.15
N ALA A 84 9.78 -14.96 -0.91
CA ALA A 84 10.91 -14.03 -0.96
C ALA A 84 12.01 -14.39 0.04
N ARG A 85 11.62 -14.82 1.25
CA ARG A 85 12.52 -15.19 2.34
C ARG A 85 13.12 -16.59 2.14
N ASP A 86 12.28 -17.61 2.02
CA ASP A 86 12.67 -19.01 2.17
C ASP A 86 13.20 -19.58 0.85
N ASP A 87 12.51 -19.30 -0.26
CA ASP A 87 12.86 -19.82 -1.57
C ASP A 87 13.87 -18.92 -2.28
N ALA A 88 13.50 -17.65 -2.50
CA ALA A 88 14.27 -16.73 -3.34
C ALA A 88 15.43 -16.05 -2.59
N ARG A 89 15.42 -16.07 -1.24
CA ARG A 89 16.44 -15.48 -0.35
C ARG A 89 16.80 -14.05 -0.75
N LEU A 90 15.78 -13.24 -0.99
CA LEU A 90 15.93 -11.86 -1.44
C LEU A 90 16.38 -10.95 -0.29
N THR A 91 17.07 -9.85 -0.63
CA THR A 91 17.36 -8.79 0.36
C THR A 91 16.07 -8.11 0.80
N PRO A 92 16.02 -7.47 1.98
CA PRO A 92 14.81 -6.80 2.47
C PRO A 92 14.24 -5.78 1.47
N GLN A 93 15.09 -4.99 0.82
CA GLN A 93 14.67 -4.01 -0.18
C GLN A 93 14.04 -4.67 -1.41
N LYS A 94 14.58 -5.80 -1.87
CA LYS A 94 14.01 -6.57 -2.99
C LYS A 94 12.71 -7.26 -2.60
N THR A 95 12.59 -7.68 -1.35
CA THR A 95 11.36 -8.26 -0.79
C THR A 95 10.23 -7.23 -0.75
N LEU A 96 10.50 -6.00 -0.30
CA LEU A 96 9.54 -4.90 -0.33
C LEU A 96 9.11 -4.55 -1.76
N ALA A 97 10.06 -4.48 -2.69
CA ALA A 97 9.75 -4.23 -4.10
C ALA A 97 8.88 -5.34 -4.69
N LEU A 98 9.19 -6.61 -4.40
CA LEU A 98 8.42 -7.75 -4.85
C LEU A 98 7.01 -7.75 -4.27
N LEU A 99 6.86 -7.48 -2.98
CA LEU A 99 5.55 -7.40 -2.32
C LEU A 99 4.70 -6.26 -2.91
N THR A 100 5.31 -5.10 -3.15
CA THR A 100 4.63 -3.94 -3.75
C THR A 100 4.17 -4.27 -5.18
N LEU A 101 5.04 -4.89 -5.98
CA LEU A 101 4.68 -5.37 -7.32
C LEU A 101 3.55 -6.40 -7.26
N ALA A 102 3.63 -7.35 -6.33
CA ALA A 102 2.60 -8.36 -6.13
C ALA A 102 1.24 -7.72 -5.84
N HIS A 103 1.22 -6.73 -4.95
CA HIS A 103 0.02 -5.98 -4.61
C HIS A 103 -0.54 -5.25 -5.82
N VAL A 104 0.28 -4.55 -6.61
CA VAL A 104 -0.15 -3.87 -7.84
C VAL A 104 -0.76 -4.85 -8.84
N VAL A 105 -0.14 -6.01 -9.05
CA VAL A 105 -0.65 -7.04 -9.96
C VAL A 105 -1.98 -7.63 -9.44
N TYR A 106 -2.08 -7.82 -8.12
CA TYR A 106 -3.31 -8.29 -7.49
C TYR A 106 -4.43 -7.26 -7.62
N THR A 107 -4.19 -5.98 -7.29
CA THR A 107 -5.20 -4.92 -7.41
C THR A 107 -5.65 -4.77 -8.85
N PHE A 108 -4.71 -4.74 -9.81
CA PHE A 108 -5.04 -4.72 -11.24
C PHE A 108 -5.95 -5.90 -11.63
N ALA A 109 -5.63 -7.13 -11.25
CA ALA A 109 -6.44 -8.29 -11.62
C ALA A 109 -7.78 -8.42 -10.87
N THR A 110 -7.97 -7.68 -9.78
CA THR A 110 -9.17 -7.76 -8.93
C THR A 110 -10.02 -6.50 -8.97
N ASP A 111 -9.58 -5.47 -9.68
CA ASP A 111 -10.29 -4.22 -9.88
C ASP A 111 -11.51 -4.46 -10.77
N PRO A 112 -12.75 -4.27 -10.24
CA PRO A 112 -13.96 -4.44 -11.02
C PRO A 112 -14.14 -3.38 -12.11
N ALA A 113 -13.40 -2.26 -12.07
CA ALA A 113 -13.48 -1.21 -13.08
C ALA A 113 -12.93 -1.67 -14.44
N ILE A 114 -11.93 -2.55 -14.44
CA ILE A 114 -11.28 -3.04 -15.66
C ILE A 114 -12.24 -3.92 -16.47
N ASP A 115 -13.21 -4.58 -15.83
CA ASP A 115 -14.22 -5.43 -16.47
C ASP A 115 -15.24 -4.62 -17.30
N ARG A 116 -15.37 -3.30 -17.09
CA ARG A 116 -16.25 -2.43 -17.90
C ARG A 116 -15.65 -2.05 -19.24
N ASP A 117 -14.34 -1.87 -19.31
CA ASP A 117 -13.66 -1.39 -20.53
C ASP A 117 -12.98 -2.53 -21.30
N LEU A 118 -12.72 -3.66 -20.65
CA LEU A 118 -12.19 -4.89 -21.26
C LEU A 118 -13.27 -5.94 -21.47
N SER A 119 -14.41 -5.54 -22.05
CA SER A 119 -15.16 -6.42 -22.96
C SER A 119 -14.27 -6.73 -24.17
N VAL A 120 -13.21 -7.50 -23.90
CA VAL A 120 -12.26 -8.04 -24.86
C VAL A 120 -13.08 -8.93 -25.76
N SER A 121 -13.35 -8.38 -26.94
CA SER A 121 -13.56 -9.10 -28.19
C SER A 121 -13.03 -10.51 -28.07
N LYS A 122 -13.96 -11.47 -28.14
CA LYS A 122 -13.75 -12.89 -28.37
C LYS A 122 -12.34 -13.15 -28.92
N ILE A 123 -11.47 -13.71 -28.08
CA ILE A 123 -10.23 -14.34 -28.52
C ILE A 123 -10.65 -15.53 -29.38
N SER A 124 -10.80 -15.28 -30.67
CA SER A 124 -10.88 -16.32 -31.69
C SER A 124 -9.50 -16.96 -31.84
N GLU A 125 -9.57 -18.27 -31.95
CA GLU A 125 -8.57 -19.31 -32.18
C GLU A 125 -7.41 -18.92 -33.13
N PRO A 126 -6.17 -19.43 -32.90
CA PRO A 126 -5.01 -19.10 -33.71
C PRO A 126 -4.93 -19.97 -34.97
N VAL A 127 -4.80 -19.35 -36.14
CA VAL A 127 -4.35 -20.01 -37.38
C VAL A 127 -3.12 -19.27 -37.91
N PRO A 128 -1.97 -19.94 -38.13
CA PRO A 128 -0.83 -19.38 -38.87
C PRO A 128 -0.67 -20.07 -40.26
N PRO A 129 0.23 -19.61 -41.17
CA PRO A 129 0.82 -18.28 -41.38
C PRO A 129 0.97 -17.83 -42.89
N TYR A 130 1.50 -16.59 -43.08
CA TYR A 130 2.21 -15.98 -44.26
C TYR A 130 1.40 -15.19 -45.33
N PRO A 131 2.02 -14.24 -46.12
CA PRO A 131 2.74 -13.00 -45.74
C PRO A 131 2.44 -11.73 -46.62
N GLN A 132 3.07 -10.60 -46.25
CA GLN A 132 3.37 -9.38 -47.07
C GLN A 132 2.17 -8.45 -47.38
N GLU A 133 2.25 -7.12 -47.50
CA GLU A 133 3.35 -6.13 -47.55
C GLU A 133 2.74 -4.70 -47.38
N SER A 134 3.52 -3.77 -46.80
CA SER A 134 3.56 -2.29 -46.98
C SER A 134 2.29 -1.47 -47.29
N THR A 135 2.09 -0.36 -46.53
CA THR A 135 2.26 1.04 -47.00
C THR A 135 1.77 2.07 -45.96
N GLN A 136 2.72 2.82 -45.38
CA GLN A 136 2.82 4.28 -45.21
C GLN A 136 1.59 5.19 -44.99
N SER A 137 1.81 6.18 -44.10
CA SER A 137 1.13 7.49 -43.85
C SER A 137 0.56 7.53 -42.42
N GLN A 138 0.73 8.55 -41.58
CA GLN A 138 1.09 9.95 -41.79
C GLN A 138 1.51 10.55 -40.43
N GLU A 139 2.51 11.43 -40.44
CA GLU A 139 2.88 12.26 -39.29
C GLU A 139 1.74 13.24 -38.95
N ASP A 140 1.44 13.40 -37.66
CA ASP A 140 0.77 14.60 -37.18
C ASP A 140 1.33 15.02 -35.81
N VAL A 141 1.48 16.33 -35.69
CA VAL A 141 2.41 17.03 -34.80
C VAL A 141 1.83 17.21 -33.38
N VAL A 142 2.67 16.90 -32.39
CA VAL A 142 2.45 17.04 -30.93
C VAL A 142 2.42 18.53 -30.50
N PRO A 143 1.70 18.87 -29.42
CA PRO A 143 2.22 19.83 -28.44
C PRO A 143 2.53 19.12 -27.11
N ALA A 144 3.79 19.27 -26.71
CA ALA A 144 4.45 18.66 -25.57
C ALA A 144 3.81 19.03 -24.22
N LEU A 145 3.48 18.02 -23.39
CA LEU A 145 3.56 18.09 -21.92
C LEU A 145 3.32 16.72 -21.26
N LEU A 146 4.20 15.75 -21.50
CA LEU A 146 4.24 14.54 -20.66
C LEU A 146 5.70 14.12 -20.52
N ASP A 147 6.36 14.77 -19.56
CA ASP A 147 7.64 14.34 -19.05
C ASP A 147 7.55 12.87 -18.65
N SER A 148 8.22 12.06 -19.48
CA SER A 148 8.92 10.84 -19.11
C SER A 148 8.19 9.92 -18.13
N TYR A 149 7.11 9.29 -18.61
CA TYR A 149 6.78 7.97 -18.08
C TYR A 149 7.83 6.98 -18.60
N PRO A 150 8.52 6.21 -17.73
CA PRO A 150 9.45 5.20 -18.19
C PRO A 150 8.68 4.19 -19.05
N SER A 151 9.23 3.92 -20.24
CA SER A 151 8.76 2.85 -21.11
C SER A 151 8.66 1.53 -20.33
N VAL A 152 7.65 0.71 -20.62
CA VAL A 152 7.50 -0.62 -20.00
C VAL A 152 8.78 -1.45 -20.15
N GLU A 153 9.46 -1.33 -21.29
CA GLU A 153 10.77 -1.92 -21.55
C GLU A 153 11.86 -1.44 -20.58
N THR A 154 11.89 -0.15 -20.24
CA THR A 154 12.92 0.37 -19.31
C THR A 154 12.63 0.01 -17.87
N VAL A 155 11.34 -0.09 -17.48
CA VAL A 155 10.94 -0.64 -16.17
C VAL A 155 11.31 -2.12 -16.07
N TYR A 156 11.09 -2.87 -17.15
CA TYR A 156 11.42 -4.29 -17.23
C TYR A 156 12.93 -4.52 -17.18
N GLU A 157 13.72 -3.76 -17.94
CA GLU A 157 15.19 -3.88 -17.93
C GLU A 157 15.80 -3.39 -16.61
N HIS A 158 15.27 -2.31 -16.02
CA HIS A 158 15.69 -1.88 -14.67
C HIS A 158 15.39 -2.95 -13.60
N PHE A 159 14.26 -3.64 -13.72
CA PHE A 159 13.90 -4.75 -12.83
C PHE A 159 14.79 -5.99 -13.06
N ARG A 160 15.08 -6.30 -14.33
CA ARG A 160 15.93 -7.41 -14.76
C ARG A 160 17.39 -7.22 -14.33
N GLU A 161 17.89 -6.00 -14.36
CA GLU A 161 19.26 -5.69 -13.94
C GLU A 161 19.40 -5.80 -12.40
N LYS A 162 18.35 -5.45 -11.65
CA LYS A 162 18.32 -5.51 -10.18
C LYS A 162 18.11 -6.93 -9.64
N ILE A 163 17.51 -7.83 -10.42
CA ILE A 163 17.18 -9.19 -10.01
C ILE A 163 17.90 -10.17 -10.95
N ARG A 164 18.89 -10.93 -10.43
CA ARG A 164 19.60 -11.97 -11.21
C ARG A 164 18.60 -12.82 -12.00
N GLN A 165 18.88 -13.14 -13.27
CA GLN A 165 17.96 -13.87 -14.16
C GLN A 165 17.36 -15.15 -13.53
N ALA A 166 18.13 -15.88 -12.71
CA ALA A 166 17.64 -17.04 -11.97
C ALA A 166 16.57 -16.71 -10.92
N SER A 167 16.67 -15.55 -10.27
CA SER A 167 15.65 -15.04 -9.34
C SER A 167 14.40 -14.60 -10.09
N VAL A 168 14.53 -13.98 -11.28
CA VAL A 168 13.38 -13.60 -12.12
C VAL A 168 12.58 -14.82 -12.55
N ALA A 169 13.25 -15.86 -13.08
CA ALA A 169 12.57 -17.10 -13.49
C ALA A 169 11.80 -17.72 -12.32
N ARG A 170 12.41 -17.81 -11.13
CA ARG A 170 11.75 -18.32 -9.92
C ARG A 170 10.57 -17.46 -9.48
N ILE A 171 10.72 -16.13 -9.51
CA ILE A 171 9.62 -15.19 -9.22
C ILE A 171 8.48 -15.42 -10.20
N VAL A 172 8.75 -15.42 -11.50
CA VAL A 172 7.71 -15.62 -12.53
C VAL A 172 7.03 -16.97 -12.36
N THR A 173 7.77 -18.06 -12.14
CA THR A 173 7.18 -19.38 -11.87
C THR A 173 6.33 -19.40 -10.59
N TYR A 174 6.77 -18.73 -9.53
CA TYR A 174 5.98 -18.62 -8.31
C TYR A 174 4.68 -17.85 -8.56
N PHE A 175 4.75 -16.71 -9.24
CA PHE A 175 3.56 -15.94 -9.60
C PHE A 175 2.63 -16.75 -10.50
N THR A 176 3.11 -17.33 -11.60
CA THR A 176 2.24 -18.10 -12.49
C THR A 176 1.63 -19.33 -11.83
N SER A 177 2.29 -19.95 -10.84
CA SER A 177 1.71 -21.08 -10.10
C SER A 177 0.73 -20.68 -8.99
N THR A 178 0.98 -19.56 -8.29
CA THR A 178 0.19 -19.18 -7.10
C THR A 178 -0.81 -18.06 -7.35
N PHE A 179 -0.48 -17.10 -8.22
CA PHE A 179 -1.31 -15.93 -8.48
C PHE A 179 -2.68 -16.32 -9.01
N PHE A 180 -2.73 -17.18 -10.02
CA PHE A 180 -4.02 -17.63 -10.59
C PHE A 180 -4.88 -18.38 -9.57
N ARG A 181 -4.30 -19.04 -8.58
CA ARG A 181 -5.05 -19.66 -7.49
C ARG A 181 -5.79 -18.60 -6.67
N HIS A 182 -5.12 -17.50 -6.32
CA HIS A 182 -5.70 -16.43 -5.51
C HIS A 182 -6.70 -15.59 -6.33
N VAL A 183 -6.41 -15.33 -7.60
CA VAL A 183 -7.36 -14.67 -8.51
C VAL A 183 -8.63 -15.50 -8.68
N ARG A 184 -8.51 -16.81 -8.88
CA ARG A 184 -9.69 -17.71 -8.96
C ARG A 184 -10.47 -17.72 -7.66
N ALA A 185 -9.80 -17.76 -6.51
CA ALA A 185 -10.46 -17.66 -5.21
C ALA A 185 -11.25 -16.35 -5.11
N TYR A 186 -10.63 -15.21 -5.45
CA TYR A 186 -11.29 -13.91 -5.46
C TYR A 186 -12.50 -13.86 -6.41
N GLN A 187 -12.36 -14.34 -7.65
CA GLN A 187 -13.46 -14.42 -8.62
C GLN A 187 -14.60 -15.30 -8.12
N TYR A 188 -14.29 -16.43 -7.48
CA TYR A 188 -15.28 -17.31 -6.87
C TYR A 188 -16.08 -16.60 -5.77
N LEU A 189 -15.40 -15.81 -4.92
CA LEU A 189 -16.06 -15.00 -3.88
C LEU A 189 -17.09 -14.03 -4.45
N ASN A 190 -16.87 -13.50 -5.65
CA ASN A 190 -17.78 -12.57 -6.30
C ASN A 190 -18.92 -13.26 -7.06
N ARG A 191 -18.75 -14.51 -7.48
CA ARG A 191 -19.76 -15.27 -8.22
C ARG A 191 -20.78 -15.96 -7.32
N VAL A 192 -20.37 -16.41 -6.14
CA VAL A 192 -21.26 -17.15 -5.24
C VAL A 192 -22.02 -16.20 -4.34
N GLN A 193 -23.35 -16.15 -4.52
CA GLN A 193 -24.24 -15.45 -3.60
C GLN A 193 -24.17 -16.13 -2.23
N ARG A 194 -23.68 -15.41 -1.22
CA ARG A 194 -23.59 -15.94 0.14
C ARG A 194 -24.87 -15.61 0.90
N PRO A 195 -25.41 -16.56 1.68
CA PRO A 195 -26.51 -16.26 2.59
C PRO A 195 -26.03 -15.18 3.58
N SER A 196 -26.70 -14.03 3.58
CA SER A 196 -26.46 -12.99 4.57
C SER A 196 -27.13 -13.42 5.87
N VAL A 197 -26.35 -13.47 6.95
CA VAL A 197 -26.89 -13.66 8.31
C VAL A 197 -27.10 -12.28 8.89
N MET A 198 -28.37 -11.88 9.04
CA MET A 198 -28.71 -10.67 9.78
C MET A 198 -28.42 -10.93 11.26
N ARG A 199 -27.48 -10.19 11.85
CA ARG A 199 -27.24 -10.19 13.29
C ARG A 199 -27.81 -8.90 13.86
N GLU A 200 -28.78 -9.03 14.75
CA GLU A 200 -29.26 -7.93 15.56
C GLU A 200 -28.23 -7.68 16.67
N CYS A 201 -27.50 -6.56 16.56
CA CYS A 201 -26.61 -6.10 17.62
C CYS A 201 -27.37 -5.05 18.44
N PRO A 202 -27.68 -5.31 19.72
CA PRO A 202 -28.30 -4.31 20.58
C PRO A 202 -27.34 -3.13 20.74
N LEU A 203 -27.68 -1.98 20.14
CA LEU A 203 -26.95 -0.74 20.35
C LEU A 203 -27.36 -0.20 21.71
N SER A 204 -26.39 -0.08 22.62
CA SER A 204 -26.59 0.66 23.86
C SER A 204 -26.65 2.14 23.50
N THR A 205 -27.86 2.67 23.37
CA THR A 205 -28.06 4.12 23.24
C THR A 205 -27.93 4.73 24.62
N GLU A 206 -26.82 5.44 24.86
CA GLU A 206 -26.73 6.30 26.03
C GLU A 206 -27.81 7.38 25.92
N THR A 207 -28.71 7.40 26.91
CA THR A 207 -29.71 8.46 26.99
C THR A 207 -28.99 9.72 27.45
N PRO A 208 -29.05 10.84 26.70
CA PRO A 208 -28.41 12.07 27.14
C PRO A 208 -28.98 12.50 28.50
N LEU A 209 -28.12 13.06 29.35
CA LEU A 209 -28.54 13.59 30.65
C LEU A 209 -29.65 14.65 30.43
N PRO A 210 -30.71 14.66 31.26
CA PRO A 210 -31.73 15.69 31.18
C PRO A 210 -31.09 17.08 31.42
N PRO A 211 -31.60 18.13 30.76
CA PRO A 211 -31.12 19.48 31.01
C PRO A 211 -31.32 19.85 32.49
N PRO A 212 -30.42 20.65 33.08
CA PRO A 212 -30.55 21.11 34.46
C PRO A 212 -31.85 21.91 34.64
N SER A 213 -32.40 21.86 35.85
CA SER A 213 -33.63 22.59 36.19
C SER A 213 -33.41 24.10 36.08
N LEU A 214 -34.41 24.85 35.62
CA LEU A 214 -34.39 26.32 35.68
C LEU A 214 -34.29 26.85 37.12
N ALA A 215 -34.62 26.04 38.13
CA ALA A 215 -34.43 26.39 39.53
C ALA A 215 -32.95 26.44 39.95
N ASP A 216 -32.08 25.73 39.21
CA ASP A 216 -30.62 25.70 39.46
C ASP A 216 -29.89 26.80 38.68
N ALA A 217 -30.62 27.59 37.88
CA ALA A 217 -30.06 28.72 37.13
C ALA A 217 -29.62 29.82 38.11
N THR A 218 -28.33 29.88 38.42
CA THR A 218 -27.76 30.96 39.22
C THR A 218 -27.50 32.14 38.30
N LEU A 219 -28.15 33.28 38.54
CA LEU A 219 -27.84 34.52 37.85
C LEU A 219 -26.39 34.88 38.20
N GLN A 220 -25.47 34.78 37.22
CA GLN A 220 -24.14 35.34 37.40
C GLN A 220 -24.27 36.85 37.59
N PRO A 221 -23.78 37.42 38.70
CA PRO A 221 -23.68 38.87 38.83
C PRO A 221 -22.58 39.38 37.89
N GLU A 222 -22.93 40.38 37.07
CA GLU A 222 -21.96 41.21 36.33
C GLU A 222 -21.12 42.07 37.26
#